data_AF-A0AA43CZ79-F1
#
_entry.id   AF-A0AA43CZ79-F1
#
_cell.length_a   1.000
_cell.length_b   1.000
_cell.length_c   1.000
_cell.angle_alpha   90.00
_cell.angle_beta   90.00
_cell.angle_gamma   90.00
#
_symmetry.space_group_name_H-M   'P 1'
#
loop_
_entity.id
_entity.type
_entity.pdbx_description
1 polymer ?
#
loop_
_entity_poly.entity_id
_entity_poly.type
_entity_poly.pdbx_seq_one_letter_code
_entity_poly.pdbx_strand_id
1 'polypeptide(L)' 'MSVNKAILVGNLGKDPELRYTPSGTAVCTFSIATTDRFKNK' A
#
# COMPACT_ATOMS: atom_id res chain seq x y z
N MET A 1 16.87 -9.51 -17.31
CA MET A 1 15.65 -9.02 -16.64
C MET A 1 16.00 -8.65 -15.21
N SER A 2 15.48 -7.55 -14.68
CA SER A 2 15.65 -7.15 -13.27
C SER A 2 14.28 -7.02 -12.60
N VAL A 3 14.23 -7.24 -11.28
CA VAL A 3 13.01 -7.15 -10.48
C VAL A 3 13.23 -6.09 -9.40
N ASN A 4 12.32 -5.13 -9.34
CA ASN A 4 12.20 -4.23 -8.18
C ASN A 4 11.06 -4.76 -7.29
N LYS A 5 11.35 -5.04 -6.02
CA LYS A 5 10.42 -5.64 -5.06
C LYS A 5 10.35 -4.78 -3.80
N ALA A 6 9.14 -4.53 -3.32
CA ALA A 6 8.87 -3.86 -2.05
C ALA A 6 7.98 -4.73 -1.15
N ILE A 7 8.22 -4.68 0.16
CA ILE A 7 7.39 -5.27 1.21
C ILE A 7 7.09 -4.16 2.21
N LEU A 8 5.82 -3.88 2.49
CA LEU A 8 5.37 -2.83 3.39
C LEU A 8 4.53 -3.45 4.52
N VAL A 9 4.73 -2.97 5.74
CA VAL A 9 3.97 -3.41 6.93
C VAL A 9 3.52 -2.16 7.69
N GLY A 10 2.24 -2.10 8.03
CA GLY A 10 1.62 -0.93 8.65
C GLY A 10 0.10 -1.06 8.69
N ASN A 11 -0.56 0.02 9.07
CA ASN A 11 -2.02 0.07 9.22
C ASN A 11 -2.67 0.80 8.04
N LEU A 12 -3.91 0.45 7.69
CA LEU A 12 -4.67 1.21 6.70
C LEU A 12 -5.00 2.61 7.25
N GLY A 13 -4.75 3.65 6.45
CA GLY A 13 -5.06 5.02 6.84
C GLY A 13 -6.55 5.39 6.71
N LYS A 14 -7.29 4.63 5.90
CA LYS A 14 -8.73 4.73 5.65
C LYS A 14 -9.22 3.47 4.95
N ASP A 15 -10.53 3.34 4.78
CA ASP A 15 -11.12 2.25 4.00
C ASP A 15 -10.58 2.26 2.56
N PRO A 16 -10.22 1.07 2.01
CA PRO A 16 -9.76 0.96 0.62
C PRO A 16 -10.83 1.37 -0.39
N GLU A 17 -10.40 1.96 -1.50
CA GLU A 17 -11.29 2.32 -2.60
C GLU A 17 -11.15 1.32 -3.75
N LEU A 18 -12.20 0.57 -4.04
CA LEU A 18 -12.27 -0.35 -5.17
C LEU A 18 -12.89 0.32 -6.40
N ARG A 19 -12.23 0.20 -7.54
CA ARG A 19 -12.70 0.66 -8.84
C ARG A 19 -12.49 -0.42 -9.90
N TYR A 20 -13.13 -0.24 -11.05
CA TYR A 20 -12.92 -1.09 -12.22
C TYR A 20 -12.40 -0.25 -13.39
N THR A 21 -11.41 -0.77 -14.12
CA THR A 21 -10.96 -0.17 -15.38
C THR A 21 -12.03 -0.32 -16.46
N PRO A 22 -11.95 0.42 -17.60
CA PRO A 22 -12.85 0.21 -18.74
C PRO A 22 -12.82 -1.23 -19.28
N SER A 23 -11.71 -1.94 -19.10
CA SER A 23 -11.56 -3.37 -19.46
C SER A 23 -12.14 -4.33 -18.41
N GLY A 24 -12.77 -3.82 -17.34
CA GLY A 24 -13.38 -4.62 -16.27
C GLY A 24 -12.39 -5.14 -15.21
N THR A 25 -11.14 -4.69 -15.21
CA THR A 25 -10.14 -5.13 -14.23
C THR A 25 -10.35 -4.42 -12.90
N ALA A 26 -10.46 -5.17 -11.81
CA ALA A 26 -10.54 -4.63 -10.46
C ALA A 26 -9.21 -3.96 -10.05
N VAL A 27 -9.28 -2.73 -9.57
CA VAL A 27 -8.14 -1.96 -9.06
C VAL A 27 -8.51 -1.39 -7.68
N CYS A 28 -7.70 -1.69 -6.67
CA CYS A 28 -7.91 -1.22 -5.31
C CYS A 28 -6.83 -0.23 -4.91
N THR A 29 -7.23 0.97 -4.48
CA THR A 29 -6.34 2.00 -3.97
C THR A 29 -6.49 2.11 -2.46
N PHE A 30 -5.39 1.97 -1.72
CA PHE A 30 -5.37 2.13 -0.28
C PHE A 30 -4.08 2.82 0.17
N SER A 31 -4.13 3.51 1.31
CA SER A 31 -2.96 4.11 1.95
C SER A 31 -2.55 3.29 3.17
N ILE A 32 -1.23 3.12 3.36
CA ILE A 32 -0.66 2.45 4.54
C ILE A 32 0.14 3.45 5.36
N ALA A 33 -0.10 3.48 6.66
CA ALA A 33 0.71 4.21 7.63
C ALA A 33 1.74 3.25 8.21
N THR A 34 3.02 3.50 7.92
CA THR A 34 4.15 2.82 8.55
C THR A 34 4.68 3.68 9.69
N THR A 35 5.26 3.06 10.71
CA THR A 35 5.86 3.78 11.84
C THR A 35 7.16 3.13 12.20
N ASP A 36 8.25 3.85 12.00
CA ASP A 36 9.56 3.42 12.49
C ASP A 36 9.77 3.91 13.92
N ARG A 37 10.13 3.00 14.81
CA ARG A 37 10.47 3.33 16.20
C ARG A 37 11.97 3.23 16.37
N PHE A 38 12.59 4.35 16.68
CA PHE A 38 14.00 4.43 17.05
C PHE A 38 14.12 5.01 18.47
N LYS A 39 15.04 4.47 19.27
CA LYS A 39 15.33 5.00 20.60
C LYS A 39 16.29 6.18 20.45
N ASN A 40 15.91 7.36 20.95
CA ASN A 40 16.80 8.51 21.01
C ASN A 40 17.92 8.24 22.05
N LYS A 41 19.15 8.68 21.77
CA LYS A 41 20.34 8.42 22.58
C LYS A 41 20.52 9.47 23.67
#